data_AF-A0A1F5PGB4-F1
#
_entry.id   AF-A0A1F5PGB4-F1
#
_cell.length_a   1.000
_cell.length_b   1.000
_cell.length_c   1.000
_cell.angle_alpha   90.00
_cell.angle_beta   90.00
_cell.angle_gamma   90.00
#
_symmetry.space_group_name_H-M   'P 1'
#
loop_
_entity.id
_entity.type
_entity.pdbx_description
1 polymer ?
#
loop_
_entity_poly.entity_id
_entity_poly.type
_entity_poly.pdbx_seq_one_letter_code
_entity_poly.pdbx_strand_id
1 'polypeptide(L)'
;MDTEPIVDQQFMENFFRSHLELLGASELLGLKILRHDPTKVFDRRVVLVKYELAIRKPDGSVEELILRGSKGPDDKRIKAFHIMDNLARHGFLESAYSVPRPIGYFPEYGLLLYVNIPGTTMMVRMESGKDRLAEITRGAIEWLIQFNNKKPHGVLEAKFQWEKEREIFSRLVETVCNKYKTQCPRIQAAVEVLLRQEKELLDESQFTLVHGDFQPNNIILTERGVAVIDFNDAFFFDELYDLAYFVTQVRFMLQRFSRQTLDPLLASLVNHYCAARQIPEDETTEKKLALFTAKSLLSIKALTTHEQGEKILEEIETYAKKTI
;
A
#
# COMPACT_ATOMS: atom_id res chain seq x y z
N MET A 1 -11.55 -28.06 -14.10
CA MET A 1 -10.88 -26.85 -13.58
C MET A 1 -11.97 -25.83 -13.46
N ASP A 2 -12.54 -25.62 -12.26
CA ASP A 2 -13.50 -24.54 -12.06
C ASP A 2 -12.76 -23.23 -12.34
N THR A 3 -13.05 -22.63 -13.49
CA THR A 3 -12.58 -21.30 -13.82
C THR A 3 -13.21 -20.34 -12.83
N GLU A 4 -12.38 -19.62 -12.09
CA GLU A 4 -12.91 -18.63 -11.15
C GLU A 4 -13.84 -17.66 -11.90
N PRO A 5 -15.07 -17.40 -11.42
CA PRO A 5 -16.06 -16.64 -12.19
C PRO A 5 -15.54 -15.29 -12.70
N ILE A 6 -14.68 -14.63 -11.93
CA ILE A 6 -14.15 -13.30 -12.25
C ILE A 6 -13.16 -13.28 -13.42
N VAL A 7 -12.66 -14.43 -13.87
CA VAL A 7 -11.82 -14.54 -15.08
C VAL A 7 -12.54 -15.26 -16.23
N ASP A 8 -13.78 -15.68 -16.01
CA ASP A 8 -14.61 -16.27 -17.04
C ASP A 8 -15.25 -15.19 -17.91
N GLN A 9 -15.03 -15.28 -19.22
CA GLN A 9 -15.46 -14.27 -20.19
C GLN A 9 -16.99 -14.12 -20.20
N GLN A 10 -17.72 -15.23 -20.30
CA GLN A 10 -19.17 -15.22 -20.42
C GLN A 10 -19.83 -14.73 -19.14
N PHE A 11 -19.33 -15.19 -17.99
CA PHE A 11 -19.78 -14.75 -16.68
C PHE A 11 -19.62 -13.23 -16.52
N MET A 12 -18.41 -12.70 -16.79
CA MET A 12 -18.14 -11.28 -16.60
C MET A 12 -18.86 -10.39 -17.61
N GLU A 13 -19.10 -10.85 -18.84
CA GLU A 13 -19.97 -10.14 -19.78
C GLU A 13 -21.39 -10.00 -19.24
N ASN A 14 -21.97 -11.09 -18.72
CA ASN A 14 -23.30 -11.07 -18.13
C ASN A 14 -23.33 -10.16 -16.89
N PHE A 15 -22.32 -10.26 -16.03
CA PHE A 15 -22.16 -9.41 -14.87
C PHE A 15 -22.12 -7.92 -15.24
N PHE A 16 -21.31 -7.51 -16.22
CA PHE A 16 -21.25 -6.10 -16.62
C PHE A 16 -22.52 -5.63 -17.32
N ARG A 17 -23.19 -6.50 -18.10
CA ARG A 17 -24.50 -6.19 -18.71
C ARG A 17 -25.59 -5.96 -17.65
N SER A 18 -25.54 -6.68 -16.52
CA SER A 18 -26.49 -6.48 -15.42
C SER A 18 -26.14 -5.31 -14.50
N HIS A 19 -25.00 -4.64 -14.71
CA HIS A 19 -24.50 -3.54 -13.87
C HIS A 19 -24.04 -2.34 -14.72
N LEU A 20 -24.72 -2.08 -15.84
CA LEU A 20 -24.35 -1.00 -16.77
C LEU A 20 -24.43 0.38 -16.12
N GLU A 21 -25.33 0.57 -15.16
CA GLU A 21 -25.50 1.80 -14.39
C GLU A 21 -24.24 2.16 -13.59
N LEU A 22 -23.51 1.18 -13.04
CA LEU A 22 -22.26 1.40 -12.30
C LEU A 22 -21.14 1.92 -13.21
N LEU A 23 -21.23 1.63 -14.50
CA LEU A 23 -20.32 2.10 -15.54
C LEU A 23 -20.76 3.43 -16.17
N GLY A 24 -21.95 3.92 -15.79
CA GLY A 24 -22.64 5.02 -16.46
C GLY A 24 -22.87 4.71 -17.94
N ALA A 25 -23.12 3.45 -18.29
CA ALA A 25 -23.28 2.94 -19.65
C ALA A 25 -24.75 2.59 -19.94
N SER A 26 -25.14 2.63 -21.21
CA SER A 26 -26.40 2.07 -21.71
C SER A 26 -26.23 0.71 -22.38
N GLU A 27 -25.00 0.37 -22.82
CA GLU A 27 -24.71 -0.90 -23.47
C GLU A 27 -23.24 -1.31 -23.30
N LEU A 28 -23.00 -2.61 -23.13
CA LEU A 28 -21.68 -3.23 -23.24
C LEU A 28 -21.45 -3.72 -24.68
N LEU A 29 -20.47 -3.13 -25.36
CA LEU A 29 -20.11 -3.44 -26.75
C LEU A 29 -19.03 -4.51 -26.83
N GLY A 30 -18.14 -4.58 -25.83
CA GLY A 30 -17.09 -5.58 -25.77
C GLY A 30 -16.43 -5.66 -24.41
N LEU A 31 -15.90 -6.85 -24.10
CA LEU A 31 -15.12 -7.12 -22.91
C LEU A 31 -13.89 -7.93 -23.30
N LYS A 32 -12.74 -7.55 -22.76
CA LYS A 32 -11.53 -8.38 -22.81
C LYS A 32 -10.95 -8.53 -21.40
N ILE A 33 -10.72 -9.77 -21.01
CA ILE A 33 -10.19 -10.12 -19.69
C ILE A 33 -8.70 -10.44 -19.82
N LEU A 34 -7.89 -9.74 -19.03
CA LEU A 34 -6.46 -9.98 -18.92
C LEU A 34 -6.16 -10.35 -17.47
N ARG A 35 -5.94 -11.64 -17.23
CA ARG A 35 -5.50 -12.13 -15.92
C ARG A 35 -4.08 -11.66 -15.66
N HIS A 36 -3.83 -11.08 -14.48
CA HIS A 36 -2.46 -10.82 -14.05
C HIS A 36 -1.78 -12.13 -13.65
N ASP A 37 -0.50 -12.25 -14.00
CA ASP A 37 0.28 -13.46 -13.73
C ASP A 37 0.35 -13.73 -12.21
N PRO A 38 -0.18 -14.87 -11.72
CA PRO A 38 -0.15 -15.23 -10.31
C PRO A 38 1.26 -15.42 -9.75
N THR A 39 2.30 -15.52 -10.58
CA THR A 39 3.69 -15.65 -10.12
C THR A 39 4.21 -14.42 -9.37
N LYS A 40 3.51 -13.27 -9.46
CA LYS A 40 3.86 -12.03 -8.74
C LYS A 40 3.02 -11.78 -7.48
N VAL A 41 2.07 -12.65 -7.16
CA VAL A 41 1.20 -12.51 -5.98
C VAL A 41 1.66 -13.51 -4.92
N PHE A 42 2.12 -13.02 -3.77
CA PHE A 42 2.62 -13.87 -2.68
C PHE A 42 1.53 -14.80 -2.11
N ASP A 43 0.26 -14.41 -2.17
CA ASP A 43 -0.88 -15.25 -1.81
C ASP A 43 -1.61 -15.78 -3.06
N ARG A 44 -1.45 -17.08 -3.34
CA ARG A 44 -2.08 -17.75 -4.49
C ARG A 44 -3.62 -17.78 -4.44
N ARG A 45 -4.23 -17.38 -3.33
CA ARG A 45 -5.69 -17.25 -3.18
C ARG A 45 -6.23 -15.90 -3.64
N VAL A 46 -5.33 -14.97 -3.95
CA VAL A 46 -5.67 -13.65 -4.48
C VAL A 46 -5.65 -13.70 -6.00
N VAL A 47 -6.72 -13.23 -6.61
CA VAL A 47 -6.83 -13.12 -8.07
C VAL A 47 -6.98 -11.68 -8.46
N LEU A 48 -6.05 -11.22 -9.30
CA LEU A 48 -6.00 -9.88 -9.85
C LEU A 48 -6.30 -9.94 -11.35
N VAL A 49 -7.19 -9.07 -11.81
CA VAL A 49 -7.70 -9.08 -13.18
C VAL A 49 -7.74 -7.66 -13.72
N LYS A 50 -7.45 -7.51 -15.01
CA LYS A 50 -7.71 -6.29 -15.77
C LYS A 50 -8.85 -6.56 -16.73
N TYR A 51 -9.84 -5.68 -16.76
CA TYR A 51 -10.93 -5.69 -17.72
C TYR A 51 -10.77 -4.50 -18.65
N GLU A 52 -10.77 -4.75 -19.96
CA GLU A 52 -10.84 -3.72 -21.00
C GLU A 52 -12.26 -3.79 -21.57
N LEU A 53 -13.06 -2.74 -21.32
CA LEU A 53 -14.46 -2.67 -21.73
C LEU A 53 -14.62 -1.62 -22.83
N ALA A 54 -15.42 -1.93 -23.84
CA ALA A 54 -15.98 -0.94 -24.74
C ALA A 54 -17.46 -0.75 -24.37
N ILE A 55 -17.84 0.47 -23.99
CA ILE A 55 -19.19 0.79 -23.52
C ILE A 55 -19.81 1.91 -24.37
N ARG A 56 -21.14 1.87 -24.53
CA ARG A 56 -21.90 3.00 -25.04
C ARG A 56 -22.51 3.78 -23.88
N LYS A 57 -22.38 5.10 -23.89
CA LYS A 57 -23.02 6.01 -22.94
C LYS A 57 -24.46 6.34 -23.36
N PRO A 58 -25.31 6.86 -22.43
CA PRO A 58 -26.67 7.27 -22.76
C PRO A 58 -26.79 8.32 -23.87
N ASP A 59 -25.75 9.14 -24.08
CA ASP A 59 -25.66 10.13 -25.16
C ASP A 59 -25.26 9.54 -26.53
N GLY A 60 -25.06 8.21 -26.60
CA GLY A 60 -24.65 7.48 -27.78
C GLY A 60 -23.15 7.41 -28.03
N SER A 61 -22.33 8.14 -27.26
CA SER A 61 -20.87 8.09 -27.37
C SER A 61 -20.32 6.73 -26.94
N VAL A 62 -19.18 6.35 -27.51
CA VAL A 62 -18.48 5.09 -27.19
C VAL A 62 -17.21 5.44 -26.43
N GLU A 63 -17.00 4.78 -25.29
CA GLU A 63 -15.85 4.96 -24.41
C GLU A 63 -15.16 3.62 -24.17
N GLU A 64 -13.83 3.63 -24.17
CA GLU A 64 -13.03 2.53 -23.64
C GLU A 64 -12.77 2.74 -22.14
N LEU A 65 -13.20 1.79 -21.33
CA LEU A 65 -13.03 1.82 -19.88
C LEU A 65 -12.15 0.65 -19.43
N ILE A 66 -11.09 0.97 -18.70
CA ILE A 66 -10.20 -0.05 -18.12
C ILE A 66 -10.49 -0.16 -16.63
N LEU A 67 -10.85 -1.36 -16.17
CA LEU A 67 -11.08 -1.67 -14.76
C LEU A 67 -10.02 -2.63 -14.23
N ARG A 68 -9.80 -2.57 -12.92
CA ARG A 68 -9.06 -3.57 -12.15
C ARG A 68 -10.03 -4.31 -11.24
N GLY A 69 -9.88 -5.62 -11.20
CA GLY A 69 -10.53 -6.51 -10.26
C GLY A 69 -9.54 -7.12 -9.28
N SER A 70 -9.92 -7.17 -8.01
CA SER A 70 -9.22 -7.95 -7.00
C SER A 70 -10.21 -8.82 -6.24
N LYS A 71 -9.92 -10.11 -6.15
CA LYS A 71 -10.62 -11.08 -5.31
C LYS A 71 -9.67 -11.69 -4.31
N GLY A 72 -10.16 -11.93 -3.11
CA GLY A 72 -9.46 -12.71 -2.10
C GLY A 72 -10.42 -13.19 -1.00
N PRO A 73 -9.92 -14.03 -0.08
CA PRO A 73 -10.75 -14.75 0.89
C PRO A 73 -11.13 -13.92 2.13
N ASP A 74 -10.70 -12.66 2.23
CA ASP A 74 -10.78 -11.85 3.45
C ASP A 74 -11.50 -10.52 3.25
N ASP A 75 -11.81 -9.86 4.37
CA ASP A 75 -12.51 -8.56 4.42
C ASP A 75 -11.63 -7.39 3.95
N LYS A 76 -10.41 -7.64 3.44
CA LYS A 76 -9.52 -6.57 2.98
C LYS A 76 -10.12 -5.80 1.80
N ARG A 77 -10.89 -6.46 0.93
CA ARG A 77 -11.44 -5.85 -0.30
C ARG A 77 -12.62 -4.93 -0.01
N ILE A 78 -13.50 -5.32 0.91
CA ILE A 78 -14.58 -4.44 1.36
C ILE A 78 -14.01 -3.22 2.10
N LYS A 79 -12.99 -3.43 2.94
CA LYS A 79 -12.27 -2.34 3.60
C LYS A 79 -11.64 -1.39 2.57
N ALA A 80 -10.89 -1.92 1.60
CA ALA A 80 -10.28 -1.12 0.54
C ALA A 80 -11.33 -0.34 -0.28
N PHE A 81 -12.48 -0.95 -0.58
CA PHE A 81 -13.60 -0.26 -1.22
C PHE A 81 -14.10 0.92 -0.39
N HIS A 82 -14.44 0.71 0.88
CA HIS A 82 -14.93 1.79 1.75
C HIS A 82 -13.91 2.91 1.93
N ILE A 83 -12.62 2.58 2.00
CA ILE A 83 -11.56 3.59 2.06
C ILE A 83 -11.49 4.40 0.76
N MET A 84 -11.44 3.75 -0.40
CA MET A 84 -11.39 4.45 -1.68
C MET A 84 -12.65 5.29 -1.92
N ASP A 85 -13.83 4.79 -1.55
CA ASP A 85 -15.10 5.51 -1.68
C ASP A 85 -15.15 6.73 -0.74
N ASN A 86 -14.67 6.57 0.50
CA ASN A 86 -14.52 7.68 1.43
C ASN A 86 -13.56 8.74 0.86
N LEU A 87 -12.36 8.36 0.42
CA LEU A 87 -11.38 9.28 -0.15
C LEU A 87 -11.90 9.98 -1.41
N ALA A 88 -12.60 9.24 -2.28
CA ALA A 88 -13.21 9.78 -3.48
C ALA A 88 -14.19 10.90 -3.15
N ARG A 89 -15.07 10.70 -2.15
CA ARG A 89 -16.03 11.71 -1.68
C ARG A 89 -15.37 12.93 -1.03
N HIS A 90 -14.12 12.82 -0.59
CA HIS A 90 -13.34 13.91 0.04
C HIS A 90 -12.33 14.58 -0.92
N GLY A 91 -12.50 14.38 -2.24
CA GLY A 91 -11.82 15.15 -3.27
C GLY A 91 -10.53 14.54 -3.82
N PHE A 92 -10.28 13.24 -3.60
CA PHE A 92 -9.11 12.56 -4.17
C PHE A 92 -9.27 12.19 -5.65
N LEU A 93 -10.44 12.28 -6.28
CA LEU A 93 -10.60 11.84 -7.68
C LEU A 93 -9.99 12.80 -8.71
N GLU A 94 -10.02 14.11 -8.45
CA GLU A 94 -9.67 15.14 -9.44
C GLU A 94 -8.39 15.91 -9.07
N SER A 95 -7.68 15.42 -8.06
CA SER A 95 -6.48 16.06 -7.53
C SER A 95 -5.21 15.51 -8.20
N ALA A 96 -4.13 16.29 -8.20
CA ALA A 96 -2.80 15.81 -8.58
C ALA A 96 -2.31 14.64 -7.68
N TYR A 97 -2.97 14.44 -6.55
CA TYR A 97 -2.78 13.37 -5.58
C TYR A 97 -4.07 12.56 -5.48
N SER A 98 -4.15 11.42 -6.17
CA SER A 98 -5.40 10.71 -6.38
C SER A 98 -5.43 9.27 -5.88
N VAL A 99 -6.63 8.70 -5.87
CA VAL A 99 -6.89 7.27 -5.66
C VAL A 99 -7.74 6.73 -6.80
N PRO A 100 -7.75 5.41 -7.05
CA PRO A 100 -8.68 4.82 -8.00
C PRO A 100 -10.12 5.16 -7.68
N ARG A 101 -10.89 5.49 -8.71
CA ARG A 101 -12.34 5.60 -8.58
C ARG A 101 -12.90 4.20 -8.32
N PRO A 102 -13.48 3.94 -7.13
CA PRO A 102 -14.11 2.65 -6.90
C PRO A 102 -15.36 2.52 -7.77
N ILE A 103 -15.61 1.32 -8.29
CA ILE A 103 -16.85 0.96 -8.98
C ILE A 103 -17.79 0.28 -7.99
N GLY A 104 -17.28 -0.67 -7.20
CA GLY A 104 -18.08 -1.41 -6.25
C GLY A 104 -17.31 -2.55 -5.59
N TYR A 105 -17.85 -3.01 -4.46
CA TYR A 105 -17.52 -4.31 -3.88
C TYR A 105 -18.73 -5.24 -4.00
N PHE A 106 -18.49 -6.47 -4.48
CA PHE A 106 -19.51 -7.48 -4.74
C PHE A 106 -19.26 -8.67 -3.81
N PRO A 107 -19.94 -8.73 -2.63
CA PRO A 107 -19.67 -9.73 -1.60
C PRO A 107 -19.84 -11.17 -2.08
N GLU A 108 -20.82 -11.43 -2.96
CA GLU A 108 -21.09 -12.76 -3.52
C GLU A 108 -19.87 -13.36 -4.24
N TYR A 109 -18.99 -12.50 -4.78
CA TYR A 109 -17.80 -12.91 -5.50
C TYR A 109 -16.50 -12.58 -4.75
N GLY A 110 -16.60 -11.91 -3.60
CA GLY A 110 -15.46 -11.29 -2.91
C GLY A 110 -14.68 -10.33 -3.80
N LEU A 111 -15.35 -9.68 -4.75
CA LEU A 111 -14.73 -8.93 -5.84
C LEU A 111 -14.79 -7.42 -5.57
N LEU A 112 -13.63 -6.77 -5.57
CA LEU A 112 -13.49 -5.32 -5.63
C LEU A 112 -13.21 -4.90 -7.08
N LEU A 113 -14.00 -3.96 -7.61
CA LEU A 113 -13.79 -3.30 -8.90
C LEU A 113 -13.49 -1.82 -8.71
N TYR A 114 -12.49 -1.32 -9.44
CA TYR A 114 -12.15 0.10 -9.53
C TYR A 114 -11.58 0.46 -10.90
N VAL A 115 -11.64 1.74 -11.26
CA VAL A 115 -11.08 2.26 -12.51
C VAL A 115 -9.56 2.19 -12.48
N ASN A 116 -8.96 1.64 -13.53
CA ASN A 116 -7.51 1.62 -13.67
C ASN A 116 -6.95 3.05 -13.74
N ILE A 117 -5.94 3.33 -12.93
CA ILE A 117 -5.15 4.55 -13.07
C ILE A 117 -4.13 4.37 -14.22
N PRO A 118 -4.15 5.22 -15.26
CA PRO A 118 -3.13 5.20 -16.30
C PRO A 118 -1.82 5.78 -15.74
N GLY A 119 -0.72 5.06 -15.94
CA GLY A 119 0.59 5.49 -15.46
C GLY A 119 1.57 4.34 -15.31
N THR A 120 2.70 4.62 -14.67
CA THR A 120 3.74 3.64 -14.37
C THR A 120 4.00 3.64 -12.87
N THR A 121 4.25 2.46 -12.29
CA THR A 121 4.59 2.40 -10.86
C THR A 121 5.92 3.11 -10.59
N MET A 122 6.02 3.72 -9.42
CA MET A 122 7.27 4.36 -8.98
C MET A 122 8.41 3.35 -8.94
N MET A 123 8.14 2.09 -8.58
CA MET A 123 9.12 1.00 -8.64
C MET A 123 9.76 0.85 -10.03
N VAL A 124 8.96 0.78 -11.10
CA VAL A 124 9.47 0.62 -12.47
C VAL A 124 10.30 1.82 -12.89
N ARG A 125 9.88 3.03 -12.51
CA ARG A 125 10.66 4.25 -12.75
C ARG A 125 12.00 4.24 -12.02
N MET A 126 11.98 3.87 -10.74
CA MET A 126 13.19 3.71 -9.93
C MET A 126 14.13 2.68 -10.54
N GLU A 127 13.65 1.52 -10.97
CA GLU A 127 14.47 0.49 -11.60
C GLU A 127 15.15 1.00 -12.89
N SER A 128 14.43 1.78 -13.70
CA SER A 128 14.97 2.31 -14.96
C SER A 128 16.16 3.28 -14.78
N GLY A 129 16.19 4.03 -13.66
CA GLY A 129 17.25 5.00 -13.34
C GLY A 129 17.35 6.23 -14.22
N LYS A 130 16.36 6.43 -15.09
CA LYS A 130 16.31 7.58 -15.98
C LYS A 130 15.58 8.77 -15.37
N ASP A 131 14.89 8.56 -14.24
CA ASP A 131 14.04 9.57 -13.61
C ASP A 131 14.73 10.32 -12.48
N ARG A 132 14.24 11.55 -12.25
CA ARG A 132 14.65 12.39 -11.13
C ARG A 132 14.07 11.83 -9.84
N LEU A 133 14.82 10.95 -9.19
CA LEU A 133 14.42 10.28 -7.96
C LEU A 133 13.86 11.25 -6.91
N ALA A 134 14.48 12.42 -6.75
CA ALA A 134 14.02 13.46 -5.82
C ALA A 134 12.63 14.01 -6.15
N GLU A 135 12.25 14.09 -7.42
CA GLU A 135 10.95 14.59 -7.86
C GLU A 135 9.86 13.54 -7.59
N ILE A 136 10.11 12.28 -7.97
CA ILE A 136 9.13 11.19 -7.78
C ILE A 136 8.91 10.88 -6.29
N THR A 137 9.97 10.91 -5.47
CA THR A 137 9.83 10.68 -4.02
C THR A 137 9.13 11.86 -3.35
N ARG A 138 9.40 13.10 -3.77
CA ARG A 138 8.68 14.27 -3.30
C ARG A 138 7.19 14.16 -3.61
N GLY A 139 6.83 13.81 -4.85
CA GLY A 139 5.42 13.62 -5.23
C GLY A 139 4.69 12.60 -4.36
N ALA A 140 5.36 11.51 -3.98
CA ALA A 140 4.80 10.52 -3.05
C ALA A 140 4.59 11.10 -1.64
N ILE A 141 5.56 11.86 -1.12
CA ILE A 141 5.42 12.52 0.19
C ILE A 141 4.31 13.57 0.18
N GLU A 142 4.18 14.35 -0.90
CA GLU A 142 3.08 15.30 -1.03
C GLU A 142 1.72 14.60 -1.06
N TRP A 143 1.63 13.44 -1.73
CA TRP A 143 0.43 12.62 -1.69
C TRP A 143 0.11 12.19 -0.25
N LEU A 144 1.11 11.73 0.50
CA LEU A 144 0.93 11.28 1.89
C LEU A 144 0.50 12.44 2.81
N ILE A 145 1.11 13.62 2.67
CA ILE A 145 0.71 14.83 3.39
C ILE A 145 -0.77 15.14 3.14
N GLN A 146 -1.23 15.08 1.88
CA GLN A 146 -2.64 15.31 1.55
C GLN A 146 -3.56 14.23 2.14
N PHE A 147 -3.14 12.96 2.08
CA PHE A 147 -3.84 11.84 2.68
C PHE A 147 -4.06 12.03 4.19
N ASN A 148 -3.01 12.36 4.93
CA ASN A 148 -3.11 12.57 6.37
C ASN A 148 -3.81 13.88 6.75
N ASN A 149 -3.68 14.95 5.95
CA ASN A 149 -4.42 16.20 6.17
C ASN A 149 -5.93 16.04 6.05
N LYS A 150 -6.39 15.16 5.16
CA LYS A 150 -7.81 14.93 4.92
C LYS A 150 -8.49 14.14 6.03
N LYS A 151 -7.71 13.53 6.94
CA LYS A 151 -8.18 12.75 8.10
C LYS A 151 -9.38 11.85 7.75
N PRO A 152 -9.24 10.96 6.74
CA PRO A 152 -10.32 10.06 6.37
C PRO A 152 -10.75 9.23 7.59
N HIS A 153 -12.05 9.20 7.84
CA HIS A 153 -12.65 8.64 9.05
C HIS A 153 -13.91 7.86 8.69
N GLY A 154 -14.42 7.09 9.67
CA GLY A 154 -15.69 6.37 9.52
C GLY A 154 -15.60 5.05 8.74
N VAL A 155 -14.40 4.50 8.57
CA VAL A 155 -14.19 3.16 7.98
C VAL A 155 -14.00 2.16 9.12
N LEU A 156 -15.08 1.53 9.57
CA LEU A 156 -15.07 0.66 10.76
C LEU A 156 -14.16 -0.56 10.58
N GLU A 157 -14.06 -1.09 9.36
CA GLU A 157 -13.21 -2.24 9.01
C GLU A 157 -11.71 -1.93 9.14
N ALA A 158 -11.34 -0.65 9.14
CA ALA A 158 -9.98 -0.18 9.33
C ALA A 158 -9.62 0.03 10.81
N LYS A 159 -10.55 -0.23 11.75
CA LYS A 159 -10.29 -0.05 13.19
C LYS A 159 -9.06 -0.85 13.63
N PHE A 160 -8.21 -0.19 14.40
CA PHE A 160 -7.04 -0.82 14.99
C PHE A 160 -7.41 -1.87 16.04
N GLN A 161 -6.63 -2.96 16.07
CA GLN A 161 -6.79 -4.06 17.01
C GLN A 161 -5.40 -4.54 17.44
N TRP A 162 -5.04 -4.31 18.71
CA TRP A 162 -3.74 -4.71 19.24
C TRP A 162 -3.47 -6.20 19.09
N GLU A 163 -4.46 -7.04 19.38
CA GLU A 163 -4.30 -8.50 19.33
C GLU A 163 -3.97 -8.97 17.92
N LYS A 164 -4.66 -8.41 16.92
CA LYS A 164 -4.43 -8.72 15.50
C LYS A 164 -3.06 -8.23 15.03
N GLU A 165 -2.68 -7.01 15.41
CA GLU A 165 -1.36 -6.45 15.10
C GLU A 165 -0.23 -7.27 15.73
N ARG A 166 -0.40 -7.70 16.99
CA ARG A 166 0.53 -8.58 17.70
C ARG A 166 0.65 -9.95 17.04
N GLU A 167 -0.47 -10.51 16.58
CA GLU A 167 -0.48 -11.78 15.85
C GLU A 167 0.28 -11.68 14.53
N ILE A 168 -0.01 -10.65 13.72
CA ILE A 168 0.68 -10.41 12.45
C ILE A 168 2.18 -10.24 12.70
N PHE A 169 2.55 -9.38 13.66
CA PHE A 169 3.94 -9.12 13.98
C PHE A 169 4.67 -10.37 14.50
N SER A 170 4.02 -11.18 15.34
CA SER A 170 4.60 -12.43 15.84
C SER A 170 4.89 -13.42 14.71
N ARG A 171 3.97 -13.56 13.74
CA ARG A 171 4.19 -14.40 12.55
C ARG A 171 5.33 -13.91 11.68
N LEU A 172 5.51 -12.58 11.55
CA LEU A 172 6.65 -12.00 10.85
C LEU A 172 7.96 -12.35 11.54
N VAL A 173 8.03 -12.18 12.86
CA VAL A 173 9.21 -12.53 13.66
C VAL A 173 9.52 -14.02 13.56
N GLU A 174 8.52 -14.88 13.66
CA GLU A 174 8.67 -16.33 13.47
C GLU A 174 9.24 -16.65 12.08
N THR A 175 8.71 -16.04 11.03
CA THR A 175 9.19 -16.23 9.65
C THR A 175 10.67 -15.83 9.52
N VAL A 176 11.06 -14.68 10.08
CA VAL A 176 12.46 -14.22 10.05
C VAL A 176 13.34 -15.14 10.88
N CYS A 177 12.93 -15.53 12.09
CA CYS A 177 13.67 -16.46 12.95
C CYS A 177 13.87 -17.83 12.30
N ASN A 178 12.85 -18.36 11.63
CA ASN A 178 12.94 -19.63 10.91
C ASN A 178 13.95 -19.57 9.76
N LYS A 179 14.05 -18.41 9.10
CA LYS A 179 15.01 -18.16 8.03
C LYS A 179 16.44 -17.91 8.54
N TYR A 180 16.58 -17.24 9.69
CA TYR A 180 17.85 -16.81 10.27
C TYR A 180 18.05 -17.38 11.69
N LYS A 181 18.06 -18.72 11.78
CA LYS A 181 18.03 -19.46 13.05
C LYS A 181 19.14 -19.04 14.02
N THR A 182 20.35 -18.81 13.51
CA THR A 182 21.51 -18.40 14.32
C THR A 182 21.39 -17.01 14.92
N GLN A 183 20.64 -16.11 14.29
CA GLN A 183 20.44 -14.73 14.73
C GLN A 183 19.14 -14.55 15.51
N CYS A 184 18.25 -15.56 15.54
CA CYS A 184 16.94 -15.47 16.20
C CYS A 184 17.00 -14.95 17.64
N PRO A 185 17.93 -15.36 18.53
CA PRO A 185 18.01 -14.80 19.87
C PRO A 185 18.22 -13.28 19.90
N ARG A 186 19.03 -12.75 18.98
CA ARG A 186 19.27 -11.32 18.85
C ARG A 186 18.05 -10.57 18.30
N ILE A 187 17.37 -11.18 17.33
CA ILE A 187 16.13 -10.65 16.74
C ILE A 187 15.03 -10.59 17.80
N GLN A 188 14.85 -11.64 18.60
CA GLN A 188 13.90 -11.68 19.70
C GLN A 188 14.18 -10.59 20.73
N ALA A 189 15.44 -10.42 21.14
CA ALA A 189 15.84 -9.36 22.06
C ALA A 189 15.52 -7.96 21.50
N ALA A 190 15.80 -7.71 20.21
CA ALA A 190 15.43 -6.45 19.56
C ALA A 190 13.91 -6.25 19.51
N VAL A 191 13.15 -7.29 19.15
CA VAL A 191 11.69 -7.29 19.11
C VAL A 191 11.07 -6.99 20.47
N GLU A 192 11.60 -7.55 21.55
CA GLU A 192 11.13 -7.27 22.91
C GLU A 192 11.29 -5.78 23.28
N VAL A 193 12.39 -5.15 22.85
CA VAL A 193 12.59 -3.71 23.02
C VAL A 193 11.56 -2.93 22.21
N LEU A 194 11.36 -3.27 20.94
CA LEU A 194 10.38 -2.61 20.07
C LEU A 194 8.95 -2.70 20.62
N LEU A 195 8.54 -3.87 21.12
CA LEU A 195 7.20 -4.08 21.69
C LEU A 195 6.96 -3.27 22.96
N ARG A 196 8.01 -3.12 23.80
CA ARG A 196 7.93 -2.27 24.99
C ARG A 196 7.79 -0.80 24.61
N GLN A 197 8.63 -0.34 23.68
CA GLN A 197 8.62 1.04 23.21
C GLN A 197 7.32 1.40 22.48
N GLU A 198 6.75 0.48 21.70
CA GLU A 198 5.46 0.72 21.05
C GLU A 198 4.34 0.99 22.06
N LYS A 199 4.33 0.28 23.18
CA LYS A 199 3.33 0.52 24.24
C LYS A 199 3.50 1.88 24.92
N GLU A 200 4.72 2.38 25.01
CA GLU A 200 5.06 3.65 25.65
C GLU A 200 4.85 4.85 24.71
N LEU A 201 5.14 4.69 23.43
CA LEU A 201 5.15 5.77 22.44
C LEU A 201 3.81 5.99 21.73
N LEU A 202 2.99 4.95 21.60
CA LEU A 202 1.76 5.04 20.80
C LEU A 202 0.55 5.39 21.64
N ASP A 203 -0.20 6.38 21.14
CA ASP A 203 -1.47 6.81 21.70
C ASP A 203 -2.57 6.61 20.65
N GLU A 204 -3.50 5.70 20.94
CA GLU A 204 -4.65 5.41 20.07
C GLU A 204 -5.52 6.64 19.79
N SER A 205 -5.53 7.64 20.68
CA SER A 205 -6.28 8.88 20.48
C SER A 205 -5.75 9.72 19.31
N GLN A 206 -4.49 9.49 18.94
CA GLN A 206 -3.81 10.18 17.84
C GLN A 206 -3.83 9.39 16.53
N PHE A 207 -4.42 8.20 16.52
CA PHE A 207 -4.42 7.36 15.32
C PHE A 207 -5.27 7.97 14.21
N THR A 208 -4.69 8.00 13.02
CA THR A 208 -5.35 8.38 11.77
C THR A 208 -5.32 7.19 10.82
N LEU A 209 -6.13 7.22 9.76
CA LEU A 209 -6.00 6.21 8.73
C LEU A 209 -4.59 6.29 8.11
N VAL A 210 -3.90 5.16 8.10
CA VAL A 210 -2.68 4.91 7.34
C VAL A 210 -3.00 3.97 6.18
N HIS A 211 -2.25 4.08 5.08
CA HIS A 211 -2.29 3.19 3.94
C HIS A 211 -1.85 1.77 4.32
N GLY A 212 -0.87 1.64 5.22
CA GLY A 212 -0.43 0.34 5.77
C GLY A 212 0.54 -0.44 4.88
N ASP A 213 0.50 -0.22 3.56
CA ASP A 213 1.49 -0.71 2.60
C ASP A 213 1.99 0.39 1.63
N PHE A 214 2.38 1.55 2.17
CA PHE A 214 2.80 2.71 1.35
C PHE A 214 4.20 2.54 0.75
N GLN A 215 4.30 1.76 -0.32
CA GLN A 215 5.56 1.43 -1.00
C GLN A 215 5.56 1.80 -2.50
N PRO A 216 6.74 1.93 -3.15
CA PRO A 216 6.84 2.33 -4.56
C PRO A 216 6.08 1.47 -5.59
N ASN A 217 5.70 0.23 -5.25
CA ASN A 217 4.85 -0.59 -6.12
C ASN A 217 3.38 -0.11 -6.15
N ASN A 218 2.92 0.49 -5.06
CA ASN A 218 1.55 0.95 -4.87
C ASN A 218 1.37 2.42 -5.24
N ILE A 219 2.46 3.08 -5.66
CA ILE A 219 2.47 4.48 -6.09
C ILE A 219 2.57 4.49 -7.62
N ILE A 220 1.58 5.10 -8.27
CA ILE A 220 1.51 5.27 -9.73
C ILE A 220 1.83 6.71 -10.08
N LEU A 221 2.83 6.89 -10.93
CA LEU A 221 3.18 8.15 -11.54
C LEU A 221 2.34 8.31 -12.81
N THR A 222 1.51 9.34 -12.82
CA THR A 222 0.57 9.69 -13.88
C THR A 222 1.02 10.98 -14.56
N GLU A 223 0.42 11.33 -15.69
CA GLU A 223 0.65 12.64 -16.33
C GLU A 223 0.16 13.82 -15.47
N ARG A 224 -0.80 13.58 -14.56
CA ARG A 224 -1.43 14.60 -13.72
C ARG A 224 -0.83 14.71 -12.32
N GLY A 225 0.11 13.82 -11.97
CA GLY A 225 0.71 13.73 -10.64
C GLY A 225 0.80 12.30 -10.14
N VAL A 226 0.52 12.08 -8.85
CA VAL A 226 0.70 10.81 -8.15
C VAL A 226 -0.65 10.21 -7.77
N ALA A 227 -0.83 8.92 -8.03
CA ALA A 227 -1.96 8.16 -7.51
C ALA A 227 -1.46 7.00 -6.63
N VAL A 228 -2.25 6.62 -5.65
CA VAL A 228 -1.92 5.49 -4.76
C VAL A 228 -3.04 4.46 -4.81
N ILE A 229 -2.63 3.20 -4.88
CA ILE A 229 -3.52 2.04 -5.01
C ILE A 229 -3.26 1.05 -3.87
N ASP A 230 -4.12 0.04 -3.74
CA ASP A 230 -3.92 -1.09 -2.81
C ASP A 230 -4.06 -0.76 -1.31
N PHE A 231 -5.24 -0.24 -0.94
CA PHE A 231 -5.62 0.03 0.46
C PHE A 231 -6.02 -1.22 1.26
N ASN A 232 -5.62 -2.42 0.83
CA ASN A 232 -6.00 -3.68 1.49
C ASN A 232 -5.47 -3.79 2.92
N ASP A 233 -4.31 -3.19 3.18
CA ASP A 233 -3.64 -3.22 4.48
C ASP A 233 -3.83 -1.93 5.27
N ALA A 234 -4.70 -1.02 4.83
CA ALA A 234 -4.96 0.23 5.54
C ALA A 234 -5.70 0.02 6.86
N PHE A 235 -5.38 0.84 7.86
CA PHE A 235 -5.95 0.78 9.22
C PHE A 235 -5.71 2.10 9.97
N PHE A 236 -6.34 2.30 11.12
CA PHE A 236 -6.03 3.46 11.97
C PHE A 236 -4.75 3.21 12.77
N PHE A 237 -3.75 4.08 12.63
CA PHE A 237 -2.48 3.99 13.32
C PHE A 237 -1.77 5.34 13.38
N ASP A 238 -0.55 5.36 13.92
CA ASP A 238 0.29 6.56 13.93
C ASP A 238 0.72 6.95 12.49
N GLU A 239 0.54 8.22 12.12
CA GLU A 239 0.81 8.70 10.76
C GLU A 239 2.27 8.56 10.32
N LEU A 240 3.22 8.51 11.27
CA LEU A 240 4.64 8.32 10.95
C LEU A 240 4.94 6.91 10.45
N TYR A 241 4.01 5.95 10.58
CA TYR A 241 4.18 4.59 10.10
C TYR A 241 4.39 4.53 8.59
N ASP A 242 3.49 5.13 7.79
CA ASP A 242 3.61 5.12 6.33
C ASP A 242 4.86 5.87 5.85
N LEU A 243 5.24 6.96 6.53
CA LEU A 243 6.45 7.72 6.23
C LEU A 243 7.70 6.86 6.42
N ALA A 244 7.83 6.22 7.59
CA ALA A 244 8.97 5.36 7.90
C ALA A 244 9.02 4.13 6.98
N TYR A 245 7.86 3.54 6.70
CA TYR A 245 7.72 2.41 5.79
C TYR A 245 8.18 2.78 4.37
N PHE A 246 7.67 3.89 3.83
CA PHE A 246 8.05 4.38 2.50
C PHE A 246 9.54 4.67 2.38
N VAL A 247 10.11 5.42 3.31
CA VAL A 247 11.56 5.76 3.30
C VAL A 247 12.42 4.49 3.38
N THR A 248 12.01 3.52 4.19
CA THR A 248 12.69 2.23 4.30
C THR A 248 12.60 1.43 3.00
N GLN A 249 11.43 1.38 2.37
CA GLN A 249 11.22 0.70 1.09
C GLN A 249 12.04 1.34 -0.04
N VAL A 250 12.05 2.67 -0.14
CA VAL A 250 12.85 3.39 -1.14
C VAL A 250 14.34 3.08 -0.95
N ARG A 251 14.85 3.18 0.29
CA ARG A 251 16.24 2.86 0.62
C ARG A 251 16.59 1.42 0.23
N PHE A 252 15.75 0.46 0.60
CA PHE A 252 15.95 -0.95 0.26
C PHE A 252 15.96 -1.20 -1.25
N MET A 253 15.05 -0.58 -1.99
CA MET A 253 14.97 -0.72 -3.45
C MET A 253 16.19 -0.12 -4.15
N LEU A 254 16.70 1.03 -3.69
CA LEU A 254 17.93 1.62 -4.25
C LEU A 254 19.13 0.70 -4.04
N GLN A 255 19.27 0.12 -2.85
CA GLN A 255 20.32 -0.87 -2.57
C GLN A 255 20.18 -2.11 -3.46
N ARG A 256 18.96 -2.61 -3.65
CA ARG A 256 18.68 -3.75 -4.55
C ARG A 256 19.09 -3.46 -5.99
N PHE A 257 18.93 -2.23 -6.46
CA PHE A 257 19.36 -1.80 -7.79
C PHE A 257 20.84 -1.42 -7.87
N SER A 258 21.64 -1.73 -6.83
CA SER A 258 23.06 -1.37 -6.74
C SER A 258 23.30 0.12 -6.94
N ARG A 259 22.38 0.95 -6.44
CA ARG A 259 22.51 2.40 -6.45
C ARG A 259 22.88 2.91 -5.08
N GLN A 260 23.62 4.01 -5.08
CA GLN A 260 23.95 4.71 -3.86
C GLN A 260 22.66 5.14 -3.16
N THR A 261 22.58 4.89 -1.84
CA THR A 261 21.51 5.44 -1.03
C THR A 261 21.63 6.97 -1.04
N LEU A 262 20.50 7.65 -1.17
CA LEU A 262 20.44 9.09 -1.08
C LEU A 262 19.94 9.48 0.30
N ASP A 263 20.66 9.09 1.35
CA ASP A 263 20.24 9.33 2.73
C ASP A 263 19.96 10.81 3.04
N PRO A 264 20.73 11.80 2.50
CA PRO A 264 20.36 13.21 2.63
C PRO A 264 19.02 13.57 1.99
N LEU A 265 18.68 12.96 0.84
CA LEU A 265 17.38 13.16 0.20
C LEU A 265 16.27 12.58 1.09
N LEU A 266 16.44 11.33 1.56
CA LEU A 266 15.47 10.65 2.41
C LEU A 266 15.23 11.39 3.73
N ALA A 267 16.29 11.89 4.37
CA ALA A 267 16.18 12.75 5.55
C ALA A 267 15.41 14.04 5.23
N SER A 268 15.67 14.69 4.08
CA SER A 268 14.92 15.89 3.69
C SER A 268 13.43 15.61 3.45
N LEU A 269 13.07 14.40 2.99
CA LEU A 269 11.68 13.99 2.81
C LEU A 269 10.95 13.83 4.15
N VAL A 270 11.61 13.22 5.13
CA VAL A 270 11.09 13.10 6.51
C VAL A 270 10.86 14.48 7.10
N ASN A 271 11.86 15.36 7.04
CA ASN A 271 11.75 16.71 7.58
C ASN A 271 10.65 17.52 6.87
N HIS A 272 10.55 17.37 5.55
CA HIS A 272 9.47 18.00 4.77
C HIS A 272 8.09 17.53 5.22
N TYR A 273 7.90 16.22 5.42
CA TYR A 273 6.65 15.67 5.92
C TYR A 273 6.33 16.20 7.33
N CYS A 274 7.27 16.09 8.26
CA CYS A 274 7.08 16.52 9.65
C CYS A 274 6.75 18.01 9.72
N ALA A 275 7.47 18.86 8.98
CA ALA A 275 7.20 20.29 8.91
C ALA A 275 5.80 20.58 8.35
N ALA A 276 5.40 19.94 7.25
CA ALA A 276 4.09 20.14 6.64
C ALA A 276 2.94 19.67 7.55
N ARG A 277 3.16 18.62 8.33
CA ARG A 277 2.19 18.05 9.28
C ARG A 277 2.28 18.65 10.68
N GLN A 278 3.23 19.58 10.91
CA GLN A 278 3.49 20.22 12.20
C GLN A 278 3.82 19.20 13.31
N ILE A 279 4.52 18.12 12.95
CA ILE A 279 5.00 17.11 13.88
C ILE A 279 6.29 17.64 14.53
N PRO A 280 6.38 17.69 15.87
CA PRO A 280 7.56 18.18 16.56
C PRO A 280 8.83 17.40 16.19
N GLU A 281 9.94 18.10 15.99
CA GLU A 281 11.27 17.47 15.90
C GLU A 281 11.81 17.23 17.31
N ASP A 282 11.25 16.21 17.97
CA ASP A 282 11.60 15.82 19.33
C ASP A 282 12.00 14.34 19.45
N GLU A 283 12.49 13.97 20.63
CA GLU A 283 12.92 12.60 20.94
C GLU A 283 11.80 11.57 20.72
N THR A 284 10.54 11.94 20.97
CA THR A 284 9.40 11.03 20.79
C THR A 284 9.20 10.71 19.31
N THR A 285 9.28 11.72 18.45
CA THR A 285 9.16 11.57 16.99
C THR A 285 10.32 10.74 16.43
N GLU A 286 11.55 11.00 16.88
CA GLU A 286 12.72 10.20 16.49
C GLU A 286 12.56 8.72 16.90
N LYS A 287 12.10 8.46 18.13
CA LYS A 287 11.84 7.10 18.63
C LYS A 287 10.74 6.40 17.83
N LYS A 288 9.65 7.08 17.49
CA LYS A 288 8.59 6.54 16.62
C LYS A 288 9.10 6.18 15.23
N LEU A 289 9.86 7.07 14.60
CA LEU A 289 10.46 6.81 13.28
C LEU A 289 11.42 5.61 13.33
N ALA A 290 12.23 5.49 14.39
CA ALA A 290 13.11 4.34 14.59
C ALA A 290 12.33 3.04 14.79
N LEU A 291 11.29 3.05 15.61
CA LEU A 291 10.39 1.92 15.85
C LEU A 291 9.77 1.42 14.53
N PHE A 292 9.16 2.32 13.76
CA PHE A 292 8.50 1.96 12.51
C PHE A 292 9.49 1.55 11.42
N THR A 293 10.69 2.13 11.39
CA THR A 293 11.77 1.68 10.51
C THR A 293 12.17 0.23 10.83
N ALA A 294 12.34 -0.12 12.11
CA ALA A 294 12.67 -1.48 12.52
C ALA A 294 11.56 -2.48 12.15
N LYS A 295 10.28 -2.14 12.39
CA LYS A 295 9.14 -2.97 11.97
C LYS A 295 9.12 -3.16 10.45
N SER A 296 9.38 -2.11 9.68
CA SER A 296 9.42 -2.15 8.22
C SER A 296 10.52 -3.09 7.70
N LEU A 297 11.72 -3.02 8.30
CA LEU A 297 12.83 -3.92 7.96
C LEU A 297 12.50 -5.39 8.25
N LEU A 298 11.83 -5.68 9.36
CA LEU A 298 11.33 -7.02 9.68
C LEU A 298 10.35 -7.53 8.61
N SER A 299 9.36 -6.70 8.22
CA SER A 299 8.40 -7.04 7.17
C SER A 299 9.08 -7.31 5.82
N ILE A 300 9.99 -6.43 5.39
CA ILE A 300 10.76 -6.61 4.15
C ILE A 300 11.55 -7.92 4.19
N LYS A 301 12.16 -8.27 5.33
CA LYS A 301 12.95 -9.51 5.45
C LYS A 301 12.13 -10.77 5.51
N ALA A 302 10.96 -10.74 6.12
CA ALA A 302 10.04 -11.87 6.08
C ALA A 302 9.64 -12.21 4.62
N LEU A 303 9.54 -11.19 3.75
CA LEU A 303 9.01 -11.32 2.39
C LEU A 303 10.07 -11.43 1.29
N THR A 304 11.36 -11.25 1.60
CA THR A 304 12.45 -11.29 0.60
C THR A 304 13.39 -12.46 0.81
N THR A 305 13.89 -13.08 -0.26
CA THR A 305 14.83 -14.23 -0.20
C THR A 305 16.31 -13.81 -0.24
N HIS A 306 16.60 -12.52 -0.38
CA HIS A 306 17.94 -12.02 -0.75
C HIS A 306 19.04 -12.24 0.31
N GLU A 307 20.25 -12.52 -0.19
CA GLU A 307 21.50 -12.84 0.52
C GLU A 307 22.05 -11.70 1.41
N GLN A 308 21.50 -10.48 1.34
CA GLN A 308 21.84 -9.36 2.22
C GLN A 308 21.21 -9.50 3.62
N GLY A 309 21.12 -10.73 4.14
CA GLY A 309 20.41 -11.05 5.38
C GLY A 309 21.00 -10.34 6.59
N GLU A 310 22.31 -10.41 6.77
CA GLU A 310 22.98 -9.96 8.01
C GLU A 310 22.93 -8.44 8.22
N LYS A 311 23.19 -7.64 7.17
CA LYS A 311 23.20 -6.17 7.29
C LYS A 311 21.87 -5.59 7.79
N ILE A 312 20.74 -6.16 7.36
CA ILE A 312 19.43 -5.65 7.79
C ILE A 312 19.10 -6.12 9.22
N LEU A 313 19.62 -7.26 9.66
CA LEU A 313 19.48 -7.67 11.07
C LEU A 313 20.25 -6.73 12.00
N GLU A 314 21.44 -6.30 11.59
CA GLU A 314 22.21 -5.26 12.29
C GLU A 314 21.47 -3.92 12.30
N GLU A 315 20.80 -3.55 11.20
CA GLU A 315 19.96 -2.34 11.16
C GLU A 315 18.76 -2.45 12.12
N ILE A 316 18.06 -3.59 12.18
CA ILE A 316 16.94 -3.80 13.10
C ILE A 316 17.39 -3.57 14.54
N GLU A 317 18.52 -4.14 14.95
CA GLU A 317 19.08 -3.91 16.28
C GLU A 317 19.50 -2.46 16.52
N THR A 318 20.09 -1.84 15.51
CA THR A 318 20.50 -0.43 15.58
C THR A 318 19.29 0.47 15.80
N TYR A 319 18.20 0.25 15.08
CA TYR A 319 16.98 1.02 15.26
C TYR A 319 16.27 0.69 16.58
N ALA A 320 16.25 -0.57 17.01
CA ALA A 320 15.73 -0.94 18.34
C ALA A 320 16.52 -0.29 19.49
N LYS A 321 17.83 -0.08 19.33
CA LYS A 321 18.61 0.68 20.32
C LYS A 321 18.30 2.18 20.31
N LYS A 322 18.01 2.75 19.14
CA LYS A 322 17.61 4.17 19.01
C LYS A 322 16.23 4.46 19.62
N THR A 323 15.44 3.44 19.90
CA THR A 323 14.14 3.60 20.58
C THR A 323 14.26 3.68 22.11
N ILE A 324 15.39 3.27 22.69
CA ILE A 324 15.68 3.39 24.13
C ILE A 324 16.12 4.83 24.40
#